data_AF-A0A964AMX6-F1
#
_entry.id   AF-A0A964AMX6-F1
#
_cell.length_a   1.000
_cell.length_b   1.000
_cell.length_c   1.000
_cell.angle_alpha   90.00
_cell.angle_beta   90.00
_cell.angle_gamma   90.00
#
_symmetry.space_group_name_H-M   'P 1'
#
loop_
_entity.id
_entity.type
_entity.pdbx_description
1 polymer ?
#
loop_
_entity_poly.entity_id
_entity_poly.type
_entity_poly.pdbx_seq_one_letter_code
_entity_poly.pdbx_strand_id
1 'polypeptide(L)'
;MAVPDPSGADIDDVLARWQQGDCVVGDQWFLYRVDPGRSISATAQEACDPETGNVEVEVRGFAVLTQTCDLVRSCVQRPFVEVSPLEPLREDEWRAALRGRLPRFAVVPGLAEQRLAVDLDRVMTVEKSIVAGWIRTQGCRTDEEARLFALALARKRARFAFPDDFIVQVRPLQRRLTEKHDKQSDEGRALRALREIRVRAAPTWEAEVVELTFFFIRDAEDVDFEGRRWDSFLEAWLGRFTAGGRFKDSSGVVLALEDLSARDYVESDPLDLRYLSERSE
;
A
#
# COMPACT_ATOMS: atom_id res chain seq x y z
N MET A 1 -18.02 39.53 -7.29
CA MET A 1 -16.77 39.82 -6.56
C MET A 1 -15.69 39.02 -7.26
N ALA A 2 -14.79 39.67 -8.00
CA ALA A 2 -13.73 38.98 -8.72
C ALA A 2 -12.71 38.47 -7.69
N VAL A 3 -12.47 37.16 -7.65
CA VAL A 3 -11.34 36.57 -6.94
C VAL A 3 -10.09 37.08 -7.67
N PRO A 4 -9.13 37.74 -7.00
CA PRO A 4 -7.89 38.13 -7.66
C PRO A 4 -7.21 36.86 -8.19
N ASP A 5 -6.88 36.86 -9.47
CA ASP A 5 -6.18 35.76 -10.13
C ASP A 5 -4.81 35.60 -9.42
N PRO A 6 -4.59 34.53 -8.65
CA PRO A 6 -3.35 34.38 -7.91
C PRO A 6 -2.22 34.29 -8.92
N SER A 7 -1.21 35.14 -8.77
CA SER A 7 -0.03 35.02 -9.61
C SER A 7 0.60 33.63 -9.37
N GLY A 8 1.30 33.08 -10.37
CA GLY A 8 1.96 31.77 -10.18
C GLY A 8 2.89 31.73 -8.96
N ALA A 9 3.45 32.89 -8.56
CA ALA A 9 4.25 33.03 -7.35
C ALA A 9 3.43 32.84 -6.06
N ASP A 10 2.20 33.36 -5.99
CA ASP A 10 1.34 33.20 -4.81
C ASP A 10 0.95 31.72 -4.61
N ILE A 11 0.68 31.01 -5.72
CA ILE A 11 0.40 29.56 -5.70
C ILE A 11 1.62 28.79 -5.20
N ASP A 12 2.81 29.12 -5.74
CA ASP A 12 4.07 28.46 -5.38
C ASP A 12 4.41 28.68 -3.89
N ASP A 13 4.19 29.89 -3.37
CA ASP A 13 4.43 30.23 -1.95
C ASP A 13 3.52 29.45 -0.99
N VAL A 14 2.25 29.24 -1.36
CA VAL A 14 1.34 28.40 -0.58
C VAL A 14 1.81 26.96 -0.60
N LEU A 15 2.13 26.41 -1.77
CA LEU A 15 2.51 25.02 -1.96
C LEU A 15 3.89 24.68 -1.39
N ALA A 16 4.76 25.66 -1.17
CA ALA A 16 6.03 25.46 -0.47
C ALA A 16 5.88 24.86 0.95
N ARG A 17 4.67 24.95 1.54
CA ARG A 17 4.33 24.40 2.87
C ARG A 17 3.62 23.05 2.81
N TRP A 18 3.23 22.60 1.61
CA TRP A 18 2.57 21.32 1.43
C TRP A 18 3.58 20.19 1.22
N GLN A 19 3.18 18.98 1.59
CA GLN A 19 3.96 17.76 1.39
C GLN A 19 3.04 16.60 0.99
N GLN A 20 3.64 15.55 0.43
CA GLN A 20 2.94 14.30 0.16
C GLN A 20 2.27 13.77 1.44
N GLY A 21 1.00 13.37 1.33
CA GLY A 21 0.18 12.92 2.45
C GLY A 21 -0.61 14.01 3.16
N ASP A 22 -0.32 15.30 2.93
CA ASP A 22 -1.19 16.38 3.43
C ASP A 22 -2.58 16.29 2.81
N CYS A 23 -3.55 16.80 3.55
CA CYS A 23 -4.95 16.63 3.24
C CYS A 23 -5.72 17.95 3.23
N VAL A 24 -6.87 17.92 2.58
CA VAL A 24 -7.99 18.84 2.82
C VAL A 24 -9.14 18.00 3.36
N VAL A 25 -9.82 18.47 4.41
CA VAL A 25 -10.96 17.79 5.03
C VAL A 25 -12.19 18.68 4.92
N GLY A 26 -13.32 18.08 4.56
CA GLY A 26 -14.58 18.77 4.29
C GLY A 26 -15.15 18.35 2.94
N ASP A 27 -16.27 18.94 2.57
CA ASP A 27 -16.99 18.58 1.35
C ASP A 27 -16.17 18.99 0.13
N GLN A 28 -15.84 18.00 -0.71
CA GLN A 28 -15.09 18.16 -1.94
C GLN A 28 -15.71 17.32 -3.05
N TRP A 29 -15.42 17.65 -4.31
CA TRP A 29 -15.99 16.95 -5.47
C TRP A 29 -14.93 16.11 -6.17
N PHE A 30 -15.17 14.80 -6.22
CA PHE A 30 -14.33 13.84 -6.94
C PHE A 30 -14.94 13.52 -8.30
N LEU A 31 -14.13 13.65 -9.35
CA LEU A 31 -14.53 13.40 -10.73
C LEU A 31 -13.92 12.09 -11.24
N TYR A 32 -14.73 11.24 -11.87
CA TYR A 32 -14.26 10.08 -12.63
C TYR A 32 -15.16 9.79 -13.83
N ARG A 33 -14.69 8.93 -14.73
CA ARG A 33 -15.40 8.57 -15.95
C ARG A 33 -15.98 7.17 -15.90
N VAL A 34 -17.13 7.00 -16.54
CA VAL A 34 -17.83 5.73 -16.72
C VAL A 34 -18.40 5.61 -18.14
N ASP A 35 -18.80 4.40 -18.51
CA ASP A 35 -19.66 4.15 -19.68
C ASP A 35 -21.13 4.28 -19.24
N PRO A 36 -21.89 5.31 -19.69
CA PRO A 36 -23.27 5.52 -19.27
C PRO A 36 -24.18 4.32 -19.52
N GLY A 37 -23.90 3.52 -20.55
CA GLY A 37 -24.69 2.32 -20.88
C GLY A 37 -24.32 1.09 -20.06
N ARG A 38 -23.21 1.14 -19.29
CA ARG A 38 -22.64 0.01 -18.56
C ARG A 38 -22.07 0.40 -17.20
N SER A 39 -22.63 1.43 -16.56
CA SER A 39 -22.22 1.88 -15.23
C SER A 39 -22.29 0.74 -14.20
N ILE A 40 -21.16 0.47 -13.54
CA ILE A 40 -21.01 -0.66 -12.61
C ILE A 40 -21.49 -0.31 -11.20
N SER A 41 -21.20 0.91 -10.71
CA SER A 41 -21.56 1.34 -9.36
C SER A 41 -22.92 2.06 -9.35
N ALA A 42 -23.64 1.97 -8.23
CA ALA A 42 -24.90 2.68 -8.03
C ALA A 42 -24.71 4.21 -8.17
N THR A 43 -23.65 4.75 -7.57
CA THR A 43 -23.29 6.18 -7.69
C THR A 43 -23.12 6.62 -9.14
N ALA A 44 -22.46 5.79 -9.97
CA ALA A 44 -22.31 6.08 -11.39
C ALA A 44 -23.61 5.91 -12.19
N GLN A 45 -24.56 5.11 -11.72
CA GLN A 45 -25.86 4.98 -12.37
C GLN A 45 -26.75 6.21 -12.09
N GLU A 46 -26.56 6.86 -10.94
CA GLU A 46 -27.36 8.01 -10.50
C GLU A 46 -26.78 9.36 -10.95
N ALA A 47 -25.46 9.53 -10.84
CA ALA A 47 -24.79 10.83 -11.01
C ALA A 47 -24.02 10.98 -12.34
N CYS A 48 -24.11 10.01 -13.25
CA CYS A 48 -23.45 10.10 -14.55
C CYS A 48 -24.15 11.11 -15.45
N ASP A 49 -23.36 12.04 -15.97
CA ASP A 49 -23.73 12.84 -17.13
C ASP A 49 -23.75 11.94 -18.37
N PRO A 50 -24.91 11.74 -19.02
CA PRO A 50 -25.03 10.84 -20.17
C PRO A 50 -24.29 11.34 -21.42
N GLU A 51 -23.97 12.63 -21.53
CA GLU A 51 -23.26 13.19 -22.69
C GLU A 51 -21.75 13.00 -22.57
N THR A 52 -21.19 13.24 -21.37
CA THR A 52 -19.75 13.20 -21.14
C THR A 52 -19.27 11.86 -20.56
N GLY A 53 -20.16 11.10 -19.93
CA GLY A 53 -19.81 9.94 -19.12
C GLY A 53 -19.04 10.31 -17.85
N ASN A 54 -19.12 11.56 -17.42
CA ASN A 54 -18.50 12.03 -16.19
C ASN A 54 -19.42 11.78 -15.00
N VAL A 55 -18.83 11.41 -13.87
CA VAL A 55 -19.49 11.28 -12.59
C VAL A 55 -18.78 12.19 -11.60
N GLU A 56 -19.53 13.14 -11.05
CA GLU A 56 -19.09 13.97 -9.94
C GLU A 56 -19.75 13.46 -8.66
N VAL A 57 -18.94 13.17 -7.64
CA VAL A 57 -19.41 12.69 -6.36
C VAL A 57 -18.77 13.48 -5.22
N GLU A 58 -19.59 13.83 -4.24
CA GLU A 58 -19.14 14.47 -3.01
C GLU A 58 -18.34 13.47 -2.16
N VAL A 59 -17.18 13.91 -1.67
CA VAL A 59 -16.27 13.13 -0.82
C VAL A 59 -15.85 13.96 0.39
N ARG A 60 -15.31 13.28 1.42
CA ARG A 60 -14.97 13.91 2.71
C ARG A 60 -13.66 14.72 2.71
N GLY A 61 -13.05 14.86 1.55
CA GLY A 61 -11.79 15.54 1.35
C GLY A 61 -10.85 14.76 0.47
N PHE A 62 -9.61 15.23 0.39
CA PHE A 62 -8.56 14.63 -0.41
C PHE A 62 -7.25 14.53 0.35
N ALA A 63 -6.46 13.51 0.04
CA ALA A 63 -5.03 13.49 0.34
C ALA A 63 -4.21 13.74 -0.93
N VAL A 64 -3.12 14.48 -0.77
CA VAL A 64 -2.13 14.73 -1.83
C VAL A 64 -1.25 13.50 -1.99
N LEU A 65 -1.28 12.91 -3.18
CA LEU A 65 -0.44 11.76 -3.54
C LEU A 65 0.87 12.17 -4.21
N THR A 66 0.89 13.35 -4.82
CA THR A 66 2.08 13.87 -5.51
C THR A 66 3.25 14.01 -4.56
N GLN A 67 4.42 13.62 -5.01
CA GLN A 67 5.65 13.69 -4.21
C GLN A 67 6.02 15.15 -3.91
N THR A 68 6.51 15.43 -2.71
CA THR A 68 6.79 16.78 -2.22
C THR A 68 7.70 17.59 -3.13
N CYS A 69 8.75 17.01 -3.73
CA CYS A 69 9.65 17.72 -4.65
C CYS A 69 8.97 18.10 -5.98
N ASP A 70 7.91 17.42 -6.40
CA ASP A 70 7.08 17.85 -7.54
C ASP A 70 6.01 18.87 -7.11
N LEU A 71 5.52 18.77 -5.88
CA LEU A 71 4.53 19.69 -5.31
C LEU A 71 5.09 21.10 -5.14
N VAL A 72 6.31 21.24 -4.62
CA VAL A 72 6.97 22.55 -4.39
C VAL A 72 7.63 23.14 -5.64
N ARG A 73 7.68 22.42 -6.77
CA ARG A 73 8.11 22.98 -8.05
C ARG A 73 7.11 24.01 -8.54
N SER A 74 7.59 24.97 -9.33
CA SER A 74 6.73 26.02 -9.86
C SER A 74 5.51 25.48 -10.61
N CYS A 75 4.34 26.04 -10.31
CA CYS A 75 3.07 25.70 -10.92
C CYS A 75 3.05 25.96 -12.43
N VAL A 76 3.89 26.86 -12.93
CA VAL A 76 4.05 27.09 -14.38
C VAL A 76 4.67 25.88 -15.07
N GLN A 77 5.58 25.16 -14.40
CA GLN A 77 6.29 24.00 -14.96
C GLN A 77 5.60 22.67 -14.63
N ARG A 78 5.00 22.58 -13.43
CA ARG A 78 4.35 21.39 -12.90
C ARG A 78 2.99 21.81 -12.32
N PRO A 79 1.97 22.06 -13.17
CA PRO A 79 0.69 22.62 -12.73
C PRO A 79 -0.22 21.63 -12.02
N PHE A 80 0.03 20.33 -12.16
CA PHE A 80 -0.90 19.28 -11.75
C PHE A 80 -0.48 18.58 -10.46
N VAL A 81 -1.48 18.15 -9.69
CA VAL A 81 -1.36 17.39 -8.45
C VAL A 81 -2.31 16.20 -8.50
N GLU A 82 -1.78 15.00 -8.29
CA GLU A 82 -2.57 13.79 -8.02
C GLU A 82 -3.13 13.81 -6.60
N VAL A 83 -4.43 13.59 -6.50
CA VAL A 83 -5.16 13.52 -5.23
C VAL A 83 -6.09 12.31 -5.21
N SER A 84 -6.39 11.84 -4.01
CA SER A 84 -7.27 10.68 -3.79
C SER A 84 -8.24 10.95 -2.65
N PRO A 85 -9.50 10.49 -2.77
CA PRO A 85 -10.55 10.82 -1.81
C PRO A 85 -10.29 10.18 -0.45
N LEU A 86 -10.72 10.89 0.60
CA LEU A 86 -10.76 10.40 1.96
C LEU A 86 -12.06 9.62 2.21
N GLU A 87 -11.93 8.36 2.57
CA GLU A 87 -13.03 7.44 2.82
C GLU A 87 -13.10 7.05 4.31
N PRO A 88 -14.27 7.15 4.97
CA PRO A 88 -14.44 6.67 6.33
C PRO A 88 -14.42 5.15 6.36
N LEU A 89 -13.59 4.59 7.22
CA LEU A 89 -13.53 3.13 7.41
C LEU A 89 -14.29 2.69 8.65
N ARG A 90 -14.97 1.55 8.53
CA ARG A 90 -15.46 0.79 9.69
C ARG A 90 -14.27 0.33 10.53
N GLU A 91 -14.50 0.01 11.80
CA GLU A 91 -13.42 -0.30 12.75
C GLU A 91 -12.56 -1.51 12.34
N ASP A 92 -13.18 -2.54 11.80
CA ASP A 92 -12.53 -3.74 11.26
C ASP A 92 -11.66 -3.40 10.04
N GLU A 93 -12.18 -2.60 9.12
CA GLU A 93 -11.44 -2.13 7.94
C GLU A 93 -10.29 -1.20 8.32
N TRP A 94 -10.50 -0.30 9.28
CA TRP A 94 -9.48 0.59 9.81
C TRP A 94 -8.31 -0.21 10.41
N ARG A 95 -8.59 -1.19 11.28
CA ARG A 95 -7.57 -2.09 11.83
C ARG A 95 -6.87 -2.93 10.75
N ALA A 96 -7.58 -3.28 9.67
CA ALA A 96 -6.98 -3.98 8.54
C ALA A 96 -6.08 -3.07 7.70
N ALA A 97 -6.47 -1.81 7.48
CA ALA A 97 -5.69 -0.81 6.76
C ALA A 97 -4.45 -0.38 7.54
N LEU A 98 -4.55 -0.18 8.86
CA LEU A 98 -3.39 0.06 9.75
C LEU A 98 -2.37 -1.06 9.63
N ARG A 99 -2.85 -2.31 9.63
CA ARG A 99 -2.01 -3.50 9.39
C ARG A 99 -1.77 -3.76 7.90
N GLY A 100 -1.90 -2.76 7.03
CA GLY A 100 -1.65 -2.86 5.59
C GLY A 100 -2.32 -4.04 4.85
N ARG A 101 -3.37 -4.66 5.38
CA ARG A 101 -4.07 -5.80 4.76
C ARG A 101 -5.01 -5.36 3.64
N LEU A 102 -5.25 -4.06 3.52
CA LEU A 102 -6.06 -3.45 2.49
C LEU A 102 -5.17 -2.54 1.64
N PRO A 103 -4.46 -3.06 0.61
CA PRO A 103 -3.56 -2.26 -0.21
C PRO A 103 -4.24 -1.15 -1.01
N ARG A 104 -5.59 -1.17 -1.08
CA ARG A 104 -6.36 -0.06 -1.64
C ARG A 104 -6.36 1.17 -0.75
N PHE A 105 -6.12 1.02 0.55
CA PHE A 105 -6.16 2.12 1.50
C PHE A 105 -4.77 2.47 2.03
N ALA A 106 -4.49 3.77 2.14
CA ALA A 106 -3.39 4.29 2.93
C ALA A 106 -3.94 5.04 4.14
N VAL A 107 -3.36 4.76 5.32
CA VAL A 107 -3.68 5.50 6.54
C VAL A 107 -2.84 6.77 6.60
N VAL A 108 -3.49 7.89 6.91
CA VAL A 108 -2.82 9.17 7.18
C VAL A 108 -2.92 9.43 8.69
N PRO A 109 -1.79 9.41 9.44
CA PRO A 109 -1.79 9.54 10.90
C PRO A 109 -2.50 10.80 11.42
N GLY A 110 -2.35 11.93 10.71
CA GLY A 110 -3.02 13.18 11.02
C GLY A 110 -4.55 13.11 11.05
N LEU A 111 -5.15 12.09 10.43
CA LEU A 111 -6.60 11.86 10.37
C LEU A 111 -7.06 10.60 11.13
N ALA A 112 -6.17 9.98 11.92
CA ALA A 112 -6.45 8.71 12.58
C ALA A 112 -7.69 8.74 13.51
N GLU A 113 -7.90 9.85 14.22
CA GLU A 113 -9.06 10.03 15.11
C GLU A 113 -10.39 10.00 14.35
N GLN A 114 -10.38 10.41 13.08
CA GLN A 114 -11.56 10.48 12.22
C GLN A 114 -11.77 9.18 11.44
N ARG A 115 -10.83 8.22 11.53
CA ARG A 115 -10.81 6.96 10.77
C ARG A 115 -11.00 7.15 9.26
N LEU A 116 -10.45 8.25 8.73
CA LEU A 116 -10.41 8.52 7.30
C LEU A 116 -9.14 7.91 6.72
N ALA A 117 -9.31 7.09 5.67
CA ALA A 117 -8.21 6.53 4.90
C ALA A 117 -8.26 7.04 3.46
N VAL A 118 -7.11 7.05 2.81
CA VAL A 118 -6.98 7.49 1.42
C VAL A 118 -7.28 6.31 0.50
N ASP A 119 -8.26 6.44 -0.40
CA ASP A 119 -8.62 5.39 -1.36
C ASP A 119 -7.75 5.42 -2.63
N LEU A 120 -6.68 4.64 -2.61
CA LEU A 120 -5.71 4.55 -3.69
C LEU A 120 -6.21 3.85 -4.96
N ASP A 121 -7.42 3.28 -4.96
CA ASP A 121 -8.08 2.85 -6.22
C ASP A 121 -8.63 4.05 -7.01
N ARG A 122 -8.87 5.17 -6.34
CA ARG A 122 -9.43 6.39 -6.91
C ARG A 122 -8.40 7.50 -6.86
N VAL A 123 -7.84 7.82 -8.03
CA VAL A 123 -6.92 8.95 -8.18
C VAL A 123 -7.46 9.88 -9.24
N MET A 124 -7.52 11.17 -8.92
CA MET A 124 -7.81 12.22 -9.89
C MET A 124 -6.70 13.26 -9.89
N THR A 125 -6.68 14.08 -10.92
CA THR A 125 -5.72 15.17 -11.07
C THR A 125 -6.44 16.49 -10.90
N VAL A 126 -5.86 17.37 -10.08
CA VAL A 126 -6.29 18.76 -9.93
C VAL A 126 -5.14 19.70 -10.26
N GLU A 127 -5.44 20.96 -10.54
CA GLU A 127 -4.41 21.97 -10.65
C GLU A 127 -3.95 22.47 -9.27
N LYS A 128 -2.70 22.92 -9.21
CA LYS A 128 -2.10 23.57 -8.05
C LYS A 128 -2.86 24.81 -7.58
N SER A 129 -3.51 25.51 -8.50
CA SER A 129 -4.42 26.64 -8.21
C SER A 129 -5.57 26.22 -7.28
N ILE A 130 -6.13 25.02 -7.47
CA ILE A 130 -7.17 24.46 -6.60
C ILE A 130 -6.61 24.12 -5.22
N VAL A 131 -5.45 23.45 -5.18
CA VAL A 131 -4.79 23.06 -3.92
C VAL A 131 -4.39 24.28 -3.09
N ALA A 132 -3.93 25.35 -3.74
CA ALA A 132 -3.57 26.60 -3.06
C ALA A 132 -4.79 27.27 -2.37
N GLY A 133 -6.01 26.99 -2.83
CA GLY A 133 -7.24 27.44 -2.19
C GLY A 133 -7.68 26.59 -0.99
N TRP A 134 -7.05 25.45 -0.72
CA TRP A 134 -7.44 24.55 0.36
C TRP A 134 -6.88 24.94 1.72
N ILE A 135 -7.66 24.67 2.77
CA ILE A 135 -7.18 24.71 4.14
C ILE A 135 -6.40 23.42 4.41
N ARG A 136 -5.07 23.55 4.43
CA ARG A 136 -4.15 22.43 4.66
C ARG A 136 -4.39 21.79 6.03
N THR A 137 -4.57 20.48 6.03
CA THR A 137 -4.48 19.61 7.20
C THR A 137 -3.21 18.77 7.09
N GLN A 138 -2.34 18.85 8.09
CA GLN A 138 -1.08 18.10 8.08
C GLN A 138 -1.36 16.60 8.20
N GLY A 139 -0.93 15.83 7.21
CA GLY A 139 -1.18 14.39 7.17
C GLY A 139 -0.14 13.59 7.93
N CYS A 140 1.14 13.81 7.63
CA CYS A 140 2.28 13.19 8.32
C CYS A 140 3.00 14.23 9.18
N ARG A 141 3.26 13.89 10.43
CA ARG A 141 3.88 14.74 11.46
C ARG A 141 5.35 14.42 11.67
N THR A 142 5.77 13.19 11.37
CA THR A 142 7.14 12.73 11.53
C THR A 142 7.69 12.13 10.23
N ASP A 143 9.03 12.05 10.12
CA ASP A 143 9.71 11.38 9.01
C ASP A 143 9.31 9.91 8.87
N GLU A 144 9.07 9.24 10.00
CA GLU A 144 8.64 7.85 10.03
C GLU A 144 7.23 7.70 9.44
N GLU A 145 6.29 8.55 9.85
CA GLU A 145 4.95 8.59 9.27
C GLU A 145 4.96 8.88 7.77
N ALA A 146 5.81 9.83 7.33
CA ALA A 146 5.96 10.16 5.92
C ALA A 146 6.53 8.96 5.12
N ARG A 147 7.51 8.24 5.67
CA ARG A 147 8.06 7.02 5.05
C ARG A 147 7.00 5.92 4.96
N LEU A 148 6.23 5.68 6.02
CA LEU A 148 5.16 4.69 6.02
C LEU A 148 4.09 5.01 4.97
N PHE A 149 3.67 6.28 4.86
CA PHE A 149 2.73 6.72 3.83
C PHE A 149 3.30 6.52 2.42
N ALA A 150 4.54 6.96 2.17
CA ALA A 150 5.20 6.75 0.87
C ALA A 150 5.34 5.26 0.51
N LEU A 151 5.62 4.39 1.49
CA LEU A 151 5.65 2.94 1.30
C LEU A 151 4.28 2.38 0.94
N ALA A 152 3.21 2.86 1.55
CA ALA A 152 1.84 2.46 1.19
C ALA A 152 1.51 2.82 -0.27
N LEU A 153 1.88 4.03 -0.70
CA LEU A 153 1.73 4.47 -2.10
C LEU A 153 2.55 3.61 -3.07
N ALA A 154 3.82 3.39 -2.76
CA ALA A 154 4.70 2.58 -3.59
C ALA A 154 4.17 1.15 -3.72
N ARG A 155 3.74 0.55 -2.61
CA ARG A 155 3.17 -0.81 -2.59
C ARG A 155 1.92 -0.93 -3.45
N LYS A 156 1.05 0.09 -3.48
CA LYS A 156 -0.13 0.05 -4.36
C LYS A 156 0.26 -0.23 -5.82
N ARG A 157 1.37 0.36 -6.29
CA ARG A 157 1.82 0.38 -7.69
C ARG A 157 2.93 -0.62 -8.03
N ALA A 158 3.75 -1.01 -7.08
CA ALA A 158 4.94 -1.85 -7.29
C ALA A 158 4.75 -3.33 -6.93
N ARG A 159 3.52 -3.75 -6.56
CA ARG A 159 3.23 -5.15 -6.24
C ARG A 159 3.46 -6.02 -7.47
N PHE A 160 4.33 -7.02 -7.32
CA PHE A 160 4.59 -8.01 -8.35
C PHE A 160 3.32 -8.84 -8.60
N ALA A 161 2.95 -8.98 -9.87
CA ALA A 161 1.85 -9.83 -10.30
C ALA A 161 2.37 -11.25 -10.44
N PHE A 162 2.32 -12.02 -9.35
CA PHE A 162 2.72 -13.43 -9.39
C PHE A 162 1.85 -14.22 -10.39
N PRO A 163 2.42 -15.21 -11.09
CA PRO A 163 1.66 -16.11 -11.95
C PRO A 163 0.53 -16.84 -11.22
N ASP A 164 -0.60 -17.06 -11.90
CA ASP A 164 -1.79 -17.67 -11.31
C ASP A 164 -1.52 -19.06 -10.71
N ASP A 165 -0.68 -19.85 -11.37
CA ASP A 165 -0.33 -21.20 -10.93
C ASP A 165 0.52 -21.18 -9.65
N PHE A 166 1.40 -20.20 -9.50
CA PHE A 166 2.09 -19.95 -8.23
C PHE A 166 1.11 -19.53 -7.13
N ILE A 167 0.18 -18.61 -7.43
CA ILE A 167 -0.84 -18.15 -6.47
C ILE A 167 -1.67 -19.32 -5.96
N VAL A 168 -2.06 -20.27 -6.82
CA VAL A 168 -2.78 -21.48 -6.41
C VAL A 168 -1.94 -22.33 -5.44
N GLN A 169 -0.65 -22.51 -5.72
CA GLN A 169 0.22 -23.37 -4.92
C GLN A 169 0.64 -22.75 -3.57
N VAL A 170 0.79 -21.43 -3.51
CA VAL A 170 1.21 -20.73 -2.28
C VAL A 170 0.05 -20.46 -1.31
N ARG A 171 -1.21 -20.56 -1.76
CA ARG A 171 -2.40 -20.33 -0.94
C ARG A 171 -2.42 -21.09 0.40
N PRO A 172 -2.09 -22.40 0.48
CA PRO A 172 -2.09 -23.13 1.76
C PRO A 172 -1.08 -22.56 2.76
N LEU A 173 0.09 -22.15 2.27
CA LEU A 173 1.10 -21.43 3.07
C LEU A 173 0.54 -20.09 3.54
N GLN A 174 0.08 -19.22 2.63
CA GLN A 174 -0.46 -17.89 2.97
C GLN A 174 -1.59 -17.96 4.00
N ARG A 175 -2.50 -18.94 3.84
CA ARG A 175 -3.59 -19.20 4.79
C ARG A 175 -3.06 -19.59 6.16
N ARG A 176 -2.07 -20.48 6.25
CA ARG A 176 -1.45 -20.88 7.52
C ARG A 176 -0.81 -19.69 8.23
N LEU A 177 -0.04 -18.89 7.50
CA LEU A 177 0.64 -17.71 8.03
C LEU A 177 -0.40 -16.74 8.60
N THR A 178 -1.48 -16.47 7.86
CA THR A 178 -2.55 -15.55 8.29
C THR A 178 -3.33 -16.08 9.50
N GLU A 179 -3.66 -17.37 9.53
CA GLU A 179 -4.41 -18.00 10.63
C GLU A 179 -3.62 -18.07 11.94
N LYS A 180 -2.29 -18.23 11.87
CA LYS A 180 -1.43 -18.44 13.04
C LYS A 180 -0.76 -17.18 13.57
N HIS A 181 -0.57 -16.19 12.72
CA HIS A 181 0.05 -14.92 13.06
C HIS A 181 -0.56 -14.25 14.30
N ASP A 182 -1.89 -14.24 14.45
CA ASP A 182 -2.59 -13.57 15.56
C ASP A 182 -2.67 -14.47 16.83
N LYS A 183 -2.06 -15.66 16.83
CA LYS A 183 -2.16 -16.62 17.94
C LYS A 183 -1.03 -16.42 18.95
N GLN A 184 -1.35 -16.62 20.23
CA GLN A 184 -0.37 -16.67 21.33
C GLN A 184 0.29 -18.05 21.39
N SER A 185 1.03 -18.39 20.35
CA SER A 185 1.81 -19.62 20.21
C SER A 185 3.17 -19.30 19.62
N ASP A 186 4.15 -20.19 19.77
CA ASP A 186 5.51 -19.95 19.28
C ASP A 186 5.57 -19.66 17.78
N GLU A 187 4.75 -20.36 16.98
CA GLU A 187 4.61 -20.08 15.54
C GLU A 187 4.06 -18.67 15.28
N GLY A 188 3.13 -18.20 16.10
CA GLY A 188 2.59 -16.85 16.00
C GLY A 188 3.62 -15.80 16.40
N ARG A 189 4.42 -16.06 17.46
CA ARG A 189 5.55 -15.20 17.85
C ARG A 189 6.59 -15.13 16.74
N ALA A 190 6.94 -16.28 16.14
CA ALA A 190 7.88 -16.36 15.03
C ALA A 190 7.38 -15.56 13.81
N LEU A 191 6.11 -15.70 13.44
CA LEU A 191 5.50 -14.93 12.35
C LEU A 191 5.49 -13.43 12.61
N ARG A 192 5.27 -13.01 13.87
CA ARG A 192 5.34 -11.60 14.27
C ARG A 192 6.75 -11.03 14.32
N ALA A 193 7.77 -11.88 14.37
CA ALA A 193 9.17 -11.47 14.29
C ALA A 193 9.69 -11.39 12.83
N LEU A 194 8.88 -11.79 11.84
CA LEU A 194 9.24 -11.70 10.43
C LEU A 194 8.91 -10.34 9.84
N ARG A 195 9.92 -9.55 9.52
CA ARG A 195 9.79 -8.29 8.78
C ARG A 195 9.07 -8.48 7.43
N GLU A 196 9.47 -9.49 6.65
CA GLU A 196 8.98 -9.67 5.29
C GLU A 196 9.19 -11.11 4.82
N ILE A 197 8.31 -11.58 3.92
CA ILE A 197 8.52 -12.83 3.19
C ILE A 197 8.67 -12.48 1.71
N ARG A 198 9.75 -12.92 1.06
CA ARG A 198 10.01 -12.72 -0.37
C ARG A 198 10.20 -14.04 -1.08
N VAL A 199 9.96 -14.06 -2.39
CA VAL A 199 10.11 -15.25 -3.22
C VAL A 199 10.90 -14.89 -4.46
N ARG A 200 11.95 -15.65 -4.75
CA ARG A 200 12.68 -15.60 -6.02
C ARG A 200 12.33 -16.81 -6.87
N ALA A 201 12.13 -16.58 -8.16
CA ALA A 201 12.03 -17.62 -9.17
C ALA A 201 13.31 -17.67 -10.01
N ALA A 202 13.89 -18.85 -10.15
CA ALA A 202 15.02 -19.11 -11.04
C ALA A 202 14.63 -20.14 -12.12
N PRO A 203 15.01 -19.94 -13.39
CA PRO A 203 15.72 -18.78 -13.93
C PRO A 203 14.81 -17.54 -14.10
N THR A 204 13.50 -17.73 -14.28
CA THR A 204 12.48 -16.67 -14.34
C THR A 204 11.11 -17.22 -13.97
N TRP A 205 10.15 -16.34 -13.69
CA TRP A 205 8.73 -16.68 -13.48
C TRP A 205 8.01 -17.24 -14.71
N GLU A 206 8.61 -17.26 -15.90
CA GLU A 206 8.00 -17.74 -17.15
C GLU A 206 8.60 -19.06 -17.64
N ALA A 207 9.61 -19.59 -16.95
CA ALA A 207 10.26 -20.83 -17.36
C ALA A 207 9.33 -22.05 -17.23
N GLU A 208 9.60 -23.08 -18.05
CA GLU A 208 8.90 -24.38 -17.97
C GLU A 208 9.22 -25.15 -16.69
N VAL A 209 10.40 -24.89 -16.10
CA VAL A 209 10.84 -25.41 -14.82
C VAL A 209 11.37 -24.25 -14.01
N VAL A 210 10.79 -24.05 -12.84
CA VAL A 210 11.10 -22.95 -11.93
C VAL A 210 11.52 -23.52 -10.58
N GLU A 211 12.67 -23.06 -10.11
CA GLU A 211 13.15 -23.26 -8.75
C GLU A 211 12.75 -22.04 -7.91
N LEU A 212 12.09 -22.30 -6.79
CA LEU A 212 11.66 -21.25 -5.88
C LEU A 212 12.58 -21.17 -4.66
N THR A 213 12.96 -19.95 -4.31
CA THR A 213 13.63 -19.66 -3.03
C THR A 213 12.75 -18.72 -2.22
N PHE A 214 12.30 -19.17 -1.04
CA PHE A 214 11.56 -18.35 -0.08
C PHE A 214 12.52 -17.73 0.94
N PHE A 215 12.52 -16.41 1.03
CA PHE A 215 13.27 -15.66 2.03
C PHE A 215 12.33 -15.20 3.12
N PHE A 216 12.49 -15.75 4.32
CA PHE A 216 11.79 -15.32 5.53
C PHE A 216 12.71 -14.36 6.29
N ILE A 217 12.49 -13.06 6.08
CA ILE A 217 13.35 -12.01 6.61
C ILE A 217 12.84 -11.66 8.01
N ARG A 218 13.68 -11.88 9.03
CA ARG A 218 13.39 -11.51 10.43
C ARG A 218 14.00 -10.16 10.79
N ASP A 219 13.44 -9.52 11.81
CA ASP A 219 14.13 -8.43 12.49
C ASP A 219 15.33 -8.97 13.28
N ALA A 220 16.29 -8.09 13.58
CA ALA A 220 17.56 -8.47 14.22
C ALA A 220 17.39 -8.93 15.68
N GLU A 221 16.26 -8.63 16.33
CA GLU A 221 16.00 -9.06 17.71
C GLU A 221 15.89 -10.59 17.81
N ASP A 222 16.65 -11.18 18.73
CA ASP A 222 16.54 -12.60 19.03
C ASP A 222 15.28 -12.87 19.86
N VAL A 223 14.31 -13.54 19.25
CA VAL A 223 13.07 -13.95 19.89
C VAL A 223 13.21 -15.39 20.38
N ASP A 224 12.92 -15.62 21.66
CA ASP A 224 12.89 -16.96 22.23
C ASP A 224 11.54 -17.66 21.94
N PHE A 225 11.62 -18.90 21.48
CA PHE A 225 10.50 -19.77 21.13
C PHE A 225 10.44 -21.02 22.00
N GLU A 226 10.85 -20.92 23.27
CA GLU A 226 10.75 -22.01 24.26
C GLU A 226 11.43 -23.29 23.76
N GLY A 227 12.58 -23.13 23.09
CA GLY A 227 13.39 -24.22 22.55
C GLY A 227 13.09 -24.62 21.10
N ARG A 228 12.08 -24.03 20.44
CA ARG A 228 11.90 -24.20 18.98
C ARG A 228 12.86 -23.30 18.20
N ARG A 229 13.39 -23.83 17.09
CA ARG A 229 14.28 -23.09 16.19
C ARG A 229 13.56 -22.66 14.93
N TRP A 230 14.05 -21.59 14.31
CA TRP A 230 13.60 -21.10 13.01
C TRP A 230 13.51 -22.20 11.95
N ASP A 231 14.48 -23.13 11.93
CA ASP A 231 14.49 -24.26 11.00
C ASP A 231 13.22 -25.14 11.10
N SER A 232 12.73 -25.37 12.32
CA SER A 232 11.49 -26.15 12.54
C SER A 232 10.25 -25.42 12.03
N PHE A 233 10.22 -24.09 12.15
CA PHE A 233 9.13 -23.30 11.61
C PHE A 233 9.19 -23.26 10.09
N LEU A 234 10.38 -23.07 9.53
CA LEU A 234 10.63 -23.05 8.10
C LEU A 234 10.19 -24.37 7.44
N GLU A 235 10.60 -25.51 7.98
CA GLU A 235 10.15 -26.83 7.49
C GLU A 235 8.62 -26.96 7.54
N ALA A 236 8.00 -26.52 8.65
CA ALA A 236 6.55 -26.59 8.81
C ALA A 236 5.80 -25.67 7.83
N TRP A 237 6.38 -24.53 7.47
CA TRP A 237 5.83 -23.58 6.50
C TRP A 237 6.02 -24.08 5.07
N LEU A 238 7.24 -24.44 4.68
CA LEU A 238 7.55 -24.97 3.36
C LEU A 238 6.81 -26.29 3.10
N GLY A 239 6.59 -27.13 4.11
CA GLY A 239 5.75 -28.33 3.99
C GLY A 239 4.28 -28.05 3.65
N ARG A 240 3.83 -26.79 3.67
CA ARG A 240 2.51 -26.37 3.17
C ARG A 240 2.53 -25.96 1.70
N PHE A 241 3.70 -25.64 1.17
CA PHE A 241 3.87 -25.43 -0.26
C PHE A 241 3.91 -26.81 -0.93
N THR A 242 2.96 -27.06 -1.84
CA THR A 242 2.94 -28.31 -2.60
C THR A 242 3.60 -28.06 -3.93
N ALA A 243 4.83 -28.55 -4.09
CA ALA A 243 5.51 -28.52 -5.38
C ALA A 243 4.65 -29.21 -6.45
N GLY A 244 4.50 -28.57 -7.60
CA GLY A 244 3.59 -29.04 -8.65
C GLY A 244 3.74 -28.27 -9.95
N GLY A 245 3.38 -28.91 -11.05
CA GLY A 245 3.52 -28.34 -12.38
C GLY A 245 4.98 -27.98 -12.68
N ARG A 246 5.23 -26.69 -12.96
CA ARG A 246 6.56 -26.16 -13.26
C ARG A 246 7.42 -25.85 -12.04
N PHE A 247 6.83 -25.73 -10.85
CA PHE A 247 7.58 -25.47 -9.61
C PHE A 247 8.05 -26.81 -9.04
N LYS A 248 9.24 -27.25 -9.48
CA LYS A 248 9.77 -28.58 -9.16
C LYS A 248 10.50 -28.63 -7.84
N ASP A 249 11.11 -27.52 -7.44
CA ASP A 249 11.84 -27.41 -6.19
C ASP A 249 11.50 -26.10 -5.48
N SER A 250 11.41 -26.17 -4.16
CA SER A 250 11.21 -25.04 -3.29
C SER A 250 12.14 -25.16 -2.09
N SER A 251 13.08 -24.23 -2.00
CA SER A 251 13.91 -24.03 -0.83
C SER A 251 13.46 -22.81 -0.07
N GLY A 252 13.89 -22.69 1.18
CA GLY A 252 13.73 -21.44 1.91
C GLY A 252 14.82 -21.26 2.95
N VAL A 253 14.91 -20.04 3.45
CA VAL A 253 15.88 -19.64 4.47
C VAL A 253 15.25 -18.58 5.37
N VAL A 254 15.57 -18.64 6.66
CA VAL A 254 15.27 -17.57 7.61
C VAL A 254 16.56 -16.81 7.89
N LEU A 255 16.55 -15.49 7.68
CA LEU A 255 17.75 -14.66 7.80
C LEU A 255 17.41 -13.23 8.25
N ALA A 256 18.35 -12.53 8.85
CA ALA A 256 18.19 -11.10 9.14
C ALA A 256 18.44 -10.27 7.87
N LEU A 257 17.95 -9.04 7.84
CA LEU A 257 18.13 -8.17 6.66
C LEU A 257 19.62 -7.96 6.30
N GLU A 258 20.51 -7.95 7.29
CA GLU A 258 21.96 -7.82 7.12
C GLU A 258 22.64 -9.03 6.46
N ASP A 259 22.01 -10.20 6.55
CA ASP A 259 22.50 -11.45 5.93
C ASP A 259 22.00 -11.63 4.50
N LEU A 260 21.02 -10.83 4.07
CA LEU A 260 20.46 -10.90 2.72
C LEU A 260 21.36 -10.18 1.72
N SER A 261 21.77 -10.86 0.65
CA SER A 261 22.51 -10.18 -0.40
C SER A 261 21.63 -9.15 -1.13
N ALA A 262 22.22 -8.04 -1.55
CA ALA A 262 21.51 -7.04 -2.35
C ALA A 262 20.91 -7.66 -3.63
N ARG A 263 21.59 -8.65 -4.21
CA ARG A 263 21.11 -9.41 -5.37
C ARG A 263 19.84 -10.18 -5.03
N ASP A 264 19.82 -10.95 -3.95
CA ASP A 264 18.65 -11.71 -3.53
C ASP A 264 17.46 -10.80 -3.23
N TYR A 265 17.70 -9.62 -2.63
CA TYR A 265 16.64 -8.65 -2.38
C TYR A 265 16.05 -8.06 -3.67
N VAL A 266 16.89 -7.74 -4.66
CA VAL A 266 16.46 -7.17 -5.95
C VAL A 266 15.79 -8.21 -6.85
N GLU A 267 16.28 -9.45 -6.85
CA GLU A 267 15.76 -10.56 -7.68
C GLU A 267 14.57 -11.29 -7.04
N SER A 268 14.14 -10.90 -5.84
CA SER A 268 13.00 -11.51 -5.15
C SER A 268 11.82 -10.54 -5.03
N ASP A 269 10.63 -11.09 -5.08
CA ASP A 269 9.38 -10.37 -5.01
C ASP A 269 8.72 -10.53 -3.63
N PRO A 270 8.17 -9.45 -3.03
CA PRO A 270 7.46 -9.53 -1.77
C PRO A 270 6.20 -10.39 -1.89
N LEU A 271 6.10 -11.45 -1.10
CA LEU A 271 4.82 -12.11 -0.86
C LEU A 271 4.03 -11.16 0.06
N ASP A 272 2.92 -10.60 -0.42
CA ASP A 272 2.23 -9.45 0.16
C ASP A 272 1.59 -9.72 1.56
N LEU A 273 2.47 -9.94 2.54
CA LEU A 273 2.23 -10.38 3.92
C LEU A 273 3.03 -9.52 4.91
N ARG A 274 3.58 -8.39 4.48
CA ARG A 274 4.51 -7.52 5.24
C ARG A 274 4.02 -7.02 6.60
N TYR A 275 2.76 -7.27 6.94
CA TYR A 275 2.11 -6.77 8.17
C TYR A 275 1.72 -7.90 9.11
N LEU A 276 2.39 -9.06 8.98
CA LEU A 276 2.35 -10.08 10.04
C LEU A 276 3.22 -9.67 11.23
N SER A 277 4.08 -8.64 11.12
CA SER A 277 5.07 -8.26 12.16
C SER A 277 4.98 -6.86 12.72
N GLU A 278 4.12 -5.98 12.20
CA GLU A 278 3.99 -4.64 12.79
C GLU A 278 3.39 -4.73 14.19
N ARG A 279 4.18 -4.28 15.17
CA ARG A 279 3.86 -4.21 16.59
C ARG A 279 2.57 -3.42 16.78
N SER A 280 1.54 -4.07 17.32
CA SER A 280 0.54 -3.38 18.10
C SER A 280 1.19 -2.96 19.41
N GLU A 281 1.68 -1.72 19.48
CA GLU A 281 1.71 -0.99 20.74
C GLU A 281 0.32 -0.41 21.02
#